data_AF-A0A432U6D2-F1
#
_entry.id   AF-A0A432U6D2-F1
#
_cell.length_a   1.000
_cell.length_b   1.000
_cell.length_c   1.000
_cell.angle_alpha   90.00
_cell.angle_beta   90.00
_cell.angle_gamma   90.00
#
_symmetry.space_group_name_H-M   'P 1'
#
loop_
_entity.id
_entity.type
_entity.pdbx_description
1 polymer ?
#
loop_
_entity_poly.entity_id
_entity_poly.type
_entity_poly.pdbx_seq_one_letter_code
_entity_poly.pdbx_strand_id
1 'polypeptide(L)'
;MKSTTKEQKQALQKLIMIGKDKGYLTYAELNDLLPKDLLTQEQIEPIVTILEELDIVVSETIPDADTLVVESGAKAQSTSAEAAVAALAALDSEFGRTTDPVRMYMREMGVVALLEQSDEIRIAKEIEAGVFEILQAITLYPSIIDFFFKAHTRLEEGKCKMTDVIIGYQGDAEDFAAKKAAFDAGEFDDDEEYEDMEEMEYSGPDEGKVHTRFETILKCSSNYQKINEKHGFRHKKTITAREQLSTSLSDLRLAPKLVSTMMEVVCDRV
;
A
#
# COMPACT_ATOMS: atom_id res chain seq x y z
N MET A 1 4.79 16.34 17.98
CA MET A 1 4.65 17.33 16.88
C MET A 1 3.94 18.63 17.27
N LYS A 2 2.92 18.66 18.16
CA LYS A 2 2.22 19.91 18.53
C LYS A 2 3.01 20.91 19.41
N SER A 3 4.04 20.46 20.13
CA SER A 3 4.86 21.31 21.00
C SER A 3 5.85 22.17 20.20
N THR A 4 6.50 21.58 19.18
CA THR A 4 7.52 22.22 18.35
C THR A 4 6.96 23.44 17.60
N THR A 5 5.72 23.36 17.11
CA THR A 5 5.05 24.46 16.39
C THR A 5 4.78 25.68 17.28
N LYS A 6 4.59 25.50 18.59
CA LYS A 6 4.32 26.61 19.52
C LYS A 6 5.59 27.39 19.85
N GLU A 7 6.70 26.69 20.06
CA GLU A 7 8.01 27.29 20.31
C GLU A 7 8.52 28.03 19.06
N GLN A 8 8.33 27.44 17.88
CA GLN A 8 8.63 28.09 16.60
C GLN A 8 7.82 29.38 16.40
N LYS A 9 6.52 29.36 16.70
CA LYS A 9 5.65 30.56 16.63
C LYS A 9 6.10 31.65 17.60
N GLN A 10 6.53 31.29 18.81
CA GLN A 10 7.03 32.26 19.78
C GLN A 10 8.39 32.85 19.39
N ALA A 11 9.29 32.03 18.81
CA ALA A 11 10.58 32.49 18.31
C ALA A 11 10.42 33.48 17.15
N LEU A 12 9.55 33.16 16.19
CA LEU A 12 9.28 34.04 15.05
C LEU A 12 8.57 35.35 15.47
N GLN A 13 7.64 35.30 16.42
CA GLN A 13 7.03 36.52 16.98
C GLN A 13 8.06 37.44 17.66
N LYS A 14 9.01 36.87 18.41
CA LYS A 14 10.11 37.66 19.02
C LYS A 14 11.00 38.28 17.96
N LEU A 15 11.29 37.53 16.89
CA LEU A 15 12.12 37.97 15.78
C LEU A 15 11.48 39.13 15.01
N ILE A 16 10.17 39.05 14.74
CA ILE A 16 9.39 40.15 14.13
C ILE A 16 9.38 41.37 15.04
N MET A 17 9.23 41.20 16.36
CA MET A 17 9.25 42.32 17.31
C MET A 17 10.60 43.04 17.32
N ILE A 18 11.71 42.29 17.39
CA ILE A 18 13.07 42.86 17.38
C ILE A 18 13.38 43.49 16.02
N GLY A 19 13.03 42.84 14.92
CA GLY A 19 13.22 43.35 13.57
C GLY A 19 12.42 44.62 13.30
N LYS A 20 11.21 44.73 13.86
CA LYS A 20 10.38 45.94 13.79
C LYS A 20 10.94 47.10 14.61
N ASP A 21 11.50 46.82 15.79
CA ASP A 21 12.10 47.86 16.64
C ASP A 21 13.41 48.40 16.04
N LYS A 22 14.21 47.54 15.39
CA LYS A 22 15.48 47.92 14.75
C LYS A 22 15.34 48.39 13.30
N GLY A 23 14.32 47.96 12.59
CA GLY A 23 14.15 48.18 11.14
C GLY A 23 15.06 47.33 10.25
N TYR A 24 15.93 46.51 10.85
CA TYR A 24 16.83 45.58 10.15
C TYR A 24 17.13 44.36 11.04
N LEU A 25 17.56 43.26 10.41
CA LEU A 25 18.02 42.07 11.10
C LEU A 25 19.24 41.46 10.38
N THR A 26 20.21 40.94 11.14
CA THR A 26 21.35 40.26 10.52
C THR A 26 21.14 38.75 10.42
N TYR A 27 21.79 38.08 9.46
CA TYR A 27 21.75 36.60 9.38
C TYR A 27 22.26 35.91 10.66
N ALA A 28 23.19 36.54 11.40
CA ALA A 28 23.63 36.04 12.69
C ALA A 28 22.51 36.11 13.76
N GLU A 29 21.82 37.26 13.86
CA GLU A 29 20.68 37.43 14.78
C GLU A 29 19.49 36.53 14.40
N LEU A 30 19.28 36.31 13.10
CA LEU A 30 18.28 35.37 12.57
C LEU A 30 18.59 33.93 13.02
N ASN A 31 19.83 33.50 12.87
CA ASN A 31 20.27 32.15 13.23
C ASN A 31 20.30 31.90 14.75
N ASP A 32 20.55 32.93 15.56
CA ASP A 32 20.58 32.81 17.03
C ASP A 32 19.18 32.73 17.65
N LEU A 33 18.19 33.37 17.03
CA LEU A 33 16.81 33.44 17.53
C LEU A 33 15.93 32.30 17.00
N LEU A 34 16.30 31.69 15.87
CA LEU A 34 15.57 30.56 15.30
C LEU A 34 15.98 29.21 15.96
N PRO A 35 15.01 28.33 16.26
CA PRO A 35 15.30 26.96 16.68
C PRO A 35 16.15 26.21 15.66
N LYS A 36 17.01 25.27 16.13
CA LYS A 36 17.91 24.49 15.28
C LYS A 36 17.23 23.76 14.12
N ASP A 37 15.97 23.39 14.31
CA ASP A 37 15.14 22.72 13.30
C ASP A 37 14.82 23.61 12.09
N LEU A 38 14.95 24.94 12.22
CA LEU A 38 14.65 25.96 11.20
C LEU A 38 15.89 26.54 10.52
N LEU A 39 17.09 26.06 10.86
CA LEU A 39 18.37 26.58 10.33
C LEU A 39 18.74 26.01 8.95
N THR A 40 17.84 25.27 8.30
CA THR A 40 18.07 24.77 6.94
C THR A 40 17.81 25.89 5.92
N GLN A 41 18.66 26.00 4.90
CA GLN A 41 18.61 27.08 3.91
C GLN A 41 17.22 27.21 3.24
N GLU A 42 16.57 26.08 2.93
CA GLU A 42 15.21 26.03 2.36
C GLU A 42 14.12 26.54 3.31
N GLN A 43 14.33 26.53 4.63
CA GLN A 43 13.38 27.03 5.61
C GLN A 43 13.66 28.48 6.02
N ILE A 44 14.88 28.95 5.82
CA ILE A 44 15.27 30.35 6.04
C ILE A 44 14.73 31.24 4.91
N GLU A 45 14.78 30.80 3.64
CA GLU A 45 14.31 31.59 2.49
C GLU A 45 12.85 32.06 2.61
N PRO A 46 11.87 31.22 2.99
CA PRO A 46 10.49 31.66 3.25
C PRO A 46 10.40 32.68 4.40
N ILE A 47 11.20 32.51 5.45
CA ILE A 47 11.21 33.43 6.61
C ILE A 47 11.77 34.80 6.19
N VAL A 48 12.83 34.84 5.37
CA VAL A 48 13.39 36.09 4.84
C VAL A 48 12.37 36.80 3.94
N THR A 49 11.69 36.07 3.07
CA THR A 49 10.64 36.63 2.19
C THR A 49 9.52 37.28 3.02
N ILE A 50 9.10 36.65 4.12
CA ILE A 50 8.09 37.20 5.05
C ILE A 50 8.60 38.46 5.76
N LEU A 51 9.88 38.50 6.16
CA LEU A 51 10.46 39.67 6.81
C LEU A 51 10.55 40.86 5.86
N GLU A 52 10.87 40.61 4.59
CA GLU A 52 10.85 41.63 3.53
C GLU A 52 9.43 42.16 3.26
N GLU A 53 8.41 41.30 3.30
CA GLU A 53 7.00 41.72 3.22
C GLU A 53 6.54 42.58 4.41
N LEU A 54 7.22 42.45 5.56
CA LEU A 54 6.99 43.23 6.78
C LEU A 54 7.88 44.49 6.86
N ASP A 55 8.54 44.86 5.76
CA ASP A 55 9.48 45.99 5.65
C ASP A 55 10.68 45.89 6.62
N ILE A 56 11.15 44.67 6.94
CA ILE A 56 12.35 44.43 7.74
C ILE A 56 13.49 43.98 6.81
N VAL A 57 14.56 44.77 6.73
CA VAL A 57 15.71 44.47 5.86
C VAL A 57 16.60 43.41 6.51
N VAL A 58 16.85 42.30 5.80
CA VAL A 58 17.77 41.24 6.26
C VAL A 58 19.12 41.39 5.54
N SER A 59 20.21 41.59 6.29
CA SER A 59 21.55 41.82 5.73
C SER A 59 22.64 40.98 6.41
N GLU A 60 23.76 40.73 5.72
CA GLU A 60 24.91 40.03 6.30
C GLU A 60 25.71 40.91 7.28
N THR A 61 25.70 42.22 7.07
CA THR A 61 26.40 43.22 7.89
C THR A 61 25.42 44.28 8.38
N ILE A 62 25.72 44.91 9.51
CA ILE A 62 24.92 46.01 10.06
C ILE A 62 24.85 47.13 9.00
N PRO A 63 23.66 47.49 8.49
CA PRO A 63 23.52 48.55 7.51
C PRO A 63 23.97 49.89 8.10
N ASP A 64 24.62 50.72 7.30
CA ASP A 64 25.04 52.06 7.73
C ASP A 64 23.81 52.98 7.90
N ALA A 65 23.88 53.95 8.80
CA ALA A 65 22.71 54.77 9.17
C ALA A 65 22.09 55.54 7.99
N ASP A 66 22.90 55.92 6.99
CA ASP A 66 22.43 56.61 5.78
C ASP A 66 21.67 55.68 4.82
N THR A 67 22.00 54.38 4.76
CA THR A 67 21.28 53.38 3.95
C THR A 67 19.89 53.09 4.50
N LEU A 68 19.76 53.01 5.82
CA LEU A 68 18.48 52.76 6.49
C LEU A 68 17.45 53.87 6.23
N VAL A 69 17.87 55.13 6.16
CA VAL A 69 16.99 56.29 5.95
C VAL A 69 16.48 56.37 4.51
N VAL A 70 17.26 55.91 3.53
CA VAL A 70 16.86 55.90 2.12
C VAL A 70 15.83 54.80 1.85
N GLU A 71 15.97 53.63 2.49
CA GLU A 71 15.03 52.51 2.33
C GLU A 71 13.74 52.71 3.14
N SER A 72 13.85 53.22 4.38
CA SER A 72 12.66 53.52 5.21
C SER A 72 11.86 54.73 4.71
N GLY A 73 12.45 55.61 3.91
CA GLY A 73 11.76 56.75 3.28
C GLY A 73 10.86 56.40 2.09
N ALA A 74 10.96 55.18 1.53
CA ALA A 74 10.27 54.82 0.29
C ALA A 74 8.90 54.15 0.46
N LYS A 75 8.53 53.67 1.66
CA LYS A 75 7.25 52.96 1.89
C LYS A 75 6.69 53.25 3.27
N ALA A 76 5.94 54.34 3.38
CA ALA A 76 5.08 54.56 4.53
C ALA A 76 3.81 53.69 4.40
N GLN A 77 3.49 52.97 5.49
CA GLN A 77 2.23 52.27 5.79
C GLN A 77 1.95 50.93 5.09
N SER A 78 2.27 49.84 5.80
CA SER A 78 1.34 48.70 5.94
C SER A 78 1.41 48.14 7.36
N THR A 79 0.81 48.86 8.30
CA THR A 79 0.50 48.31 9.63
C THR A 79 -0.75 47.45 9.50
N SER A 80 -0.62 46.13 9.38
CA SER A 80 -1.68 45.27 9.90
C SER A 80 -1.09 44.06 10.58
N ALA A 81 -1.51 43.86 11.83
CA ALA A 81 -1.35 42.59 12.52
C ALA A 81 -1.95 41.43 11.69
N GLU A 82 -2.87 41.70 10.77
CA GLU A 82 -3.39 40.71 9.82
C GLU A 82 -2.35 40.25 8.79
N ALA A 83 -1.40 41.11 8.37
CA ALA A 83 -0.33 40.70 7.45
C ALA A 83 0.65 39.74 8.15
N ALA A 84 1.02 40.05 9.39
CA ALA A 84 1.84 39.14 10.21
C ALA A 84 1.11 37.83 10.54
N VAL A 85 -0.21 37.86 10.78
CA VAL A 85 -1.03 36.66 11.02
C VAL A 85 -1.23 35.84 9.74
N ALA A 86 -1.40 36.49 8.58
CA ALA A 86 -1.50 35.84 7.28
C ALA A 86 -0.17 35.19 6.88
N ALA A 87 0.96 35.87 7.09
CA ALA A 87 2.28 35.31 6.86
C ALA A 87 2.60 34.12 7.79
N LEU A 88 2.21 34.19 9.07
CA LEU A 88 2.31 33.06 10.00
C LEU A 88 1.42 31.88 9.60
N ALA A 89 0.28 32.12 8.97
CA ALA A 89 -0.62 31.08 8.47
C ALA A 89 -0.14 30.46 7.15
N ALA A 90 0.44 31.27 6.26
CA ALA A 90 1.12 30.79 5.04
C ALA A 90 2.31 29.90 5.40
N LEU A 91 3.06 30.29 6.43
CA LEU A 91 4.19 29.54 6.94
C LEU A 91 3.79 28.19 7.56
N ASP A 92 2.62 28.08 8.22
CA ASP A 92 2.06 26.78 8.69
C ASP A 92 1.69 25.85 7.51
N SER A 93 1.37 26.42 6.34
CA SER A 93 1.08 25.66 5.10
C SER A 93 2.34 25.32 4.29
N GLU A 94 3.41 26.10 4.41
CA GLU A 94 4.71 25.86 3.76
C GLU A 94 5.65 25.01 4.62
N PHE A 95 5.45 24.98 5.94
CA PHE A 95 6.22 24.11 6.82
C PHE A 95 5.95 22.63 6.52
N GLY A 96 6.87 22.05 5.75
CA GLY A 96 6.87 20.65 5.35
C GLY A 96 6.56 20.39 3.88
N ARG A 97 6.31 21.43 3.07
CA ARG A 97 6.22 21.31 1.61
C ARG A 97 7.62 21.36 1.01
N THR A 98 8.29 20.21 0.98
CA THR A 98 9.61 20.07 0.34
C THR A 98 9.41 19.94 -1.16
N THR A 99 10.22 20.62 -1.96
CA THR A 99 10.24 20.43 -3.42
C THR A 99 11.03 19.19 -3.84
N ASP A 100 11.78 18.58 -2.91
CA ASP A 100 12.50 17.33 -3.13
C ASP A 100 11.55 16.11 -3.23
N PRO A 101 11.50 15.42 -4.39
CA PRO A 101 10.68 14.23 -4.59
C PRO A 101 11.01 13.09 -3.62
N VAL A 102 12.26 12.97 -3.17
CA VAL A 102 12.68 11.90 -2.25
C VAL A 102 12.09 12.14 -0.87
N ARG A 103 12.19 13.38 -0.38
CA ARG A 103 11.61 13.78 0.90
C ARG A 103 10.08 13.77 0.88
N MET A 104 9.47 14.07 -0.27
CA MET A 104 8.03 13.89 -0.50
C MET A 104 7.62 12.42 -0.34
N TYR A 105 8.33 11.50 -0.99
CA TYR A 105 8.07 10.06 -0.90
C TYR A 105 8.25 9.54 0.53
N MET A 106 9.34 9.89 1.22
CA MET A 106 9.57 9.45 2.60
C MET A 106 8.50 9.94 3.56
N ARG A 107 7.99 11.16 3.35
CA ARG A 107 6.86 11.68 4.11
C ARG A 107 5.59 10.89 3.85
N GLU A 108 5.26 10.61 2.58
CA GLU A 108 4.07 9.83 2.21
C GLU A 108 4.14 8.38 2.71
N MET A 109 5.29 7.72 2.58
CA MET A 109 5.53 6.39 3.15
C MET A 109 5.36 6.39 4.67
N GLY A 110 5.86 7.42 5.36
CA GLY A 110 5.78 7.53 6.82
C GLY A 110 4.38 7.81 7.38
N VAL A 111 3.39 8.11 6.53
CA VAL A 111 1.98 8.21 6.94
C VAL A 111 1.38 6.82 7.19
N VAL A 112 1.84 5.80 6.46
CA VAL A 112 1.34 4.44 6.59
C VAL A 112 2.11 3.74 7.72
N ALA A 113 1.39 3.26 8.74
CA ALA A 113 1.98 2.53 9.84
C ALA A 113 2.52 1.16 9.36
N LEU A 114 3.55 0.67 10.05
CA LEU A 114 4.05 -0.69 9.83
C LEU A 114 3.00 -1.71 10.26
N LEU A 115 2.90 -2.82 9.51
CA LEU A 115 2.01 -3.93 9.84
C LEU A 115 2.61 -4.79 10.95
N GLU A 116 1.76 -5.27 11.85
CA GLU A 116 2.10 -6.36 12.75
C GLU A 116 1.86 -7.71 12.04
N GLN A 117 2.46 -8.79 12.55
CA GLN A 117 2.26 -10.14 12.00
C GLN A 117 0.78 -10.54 11.92
N SER A 118 -0.03 -10.11 12.91
CA SER A 118 -1.48 -10.33 12.94
C SER A 118 -2.21 -9.63 11.79
N ASP A 119 -1.78 -8.42 11.45
CA ASP A 119 -2.33 -7.65 10.33
C ASP A 119 -1.94 -8.25 8.98
N GLU A 120 -0.70 -8.72 8.84
CA GLU A 120 -0.26 -9.43 7.64
C GLU A 120 -1.12 -10.67 7.37
N ILE A 121 -1.38 -11.48 8.41
CA ILE A 121 -2.25 -12.65 8.31
C ILE A 121 -3.68 -12.25 7.95
N ARG A 122 -4.21 -11.16 8.54
CA ARG A 122 -5.55 -10.66 8.22
C ARG A 122 -5.66 -10.26 6.75
N ILE A 123 -4.70 -9.48 6.25
CA ILE A 123 -4.66 -9.03 4.86
C ILE A 123 -4.54 -10.24 3.92
N ALA A 124 -3.72 -11.23 4.26
CA ALA A 124 -3.60 -12.45 3.46
C ALA A 124 -4.95 -13.19 3.36
N LYS A 125 -5.67 -13.35 4.48
CA LYS A 125 -7.01 -13.96 4.50
C LYS A 125 -8.04 -13.16 3.70
N GLU A 126 -7.99 -11.83 3.78
CA GLU A 126 -8.88 -10.96 2.98
C GLU A 126 -8.61 -11.10 1.48
N ILE A 127 -7.33 -11.15 1.07
CA ILE A 127 -6.95 -11.38 -0.33
C ILE A 127 -7.42 -12.76 -0.80
N GLU A 128 -7.22 -13.80 0.00
CA GLU A 128 -7.68 -15.16 -0.35
C GLU A 128 -9.20 -15.24 -0.46
N ALA A 129 -9.95 -14.62 0.45
CA ALA A 129 -11.40 -14.53 0.37
C ALA A 129 -11.86 -13.79 -0.91
N GLY A 130 -11.19 -12.69 -1.26
CA GLY A 130 -11.48 -11.95 -2.50
C GLY A 130 -11.21 -12.78 -3.76
N VAL A 131 -10.08 -13.50 -3.81
CA VAL A 131 -9.78 -14.40 -4.94
C VAL A 131 -10.82 -15.52 -5.03
N PHE A 132 -11.24 -16.07 -3.89
CA PHE A 132 -12.29 -17.09 -3.83
C PHE A 132 -13.63 -16.58 -4.36
N GLU A 133 -14.07 -15.38 -3.97
CA GLU A 133 -15.28 -14.75 -4.50
C GLU A 133 -15.21 -14.54 -6.01
N ILE A 134 -14.05 -14.13 -6.52
CA ILE A 134 -13.87 -13.96 -7.96
C ILE A 134 -13.94 -15.30 -8.68
N LEU A 135 -13.32 -16.37 -8.16
CA LEU A 135 -13.45 -17.71 -8.73
C LEU A 135 -14.92 -18.17 -8.79
N GLN A 136 -15.70 -17.90 -7.74
CA GLN A 136 -17.13 -18.20 -7.75
C GLN A 136 -17.92 -17.41 -8.80
N ALA A 137 -17.54 -16.15 -9.04
CA ALA A 137 -18.16 -15.35 -10.09
C ALA A 137 -17.79 -15.87 -11.49
N ILE A 138 -16.53 -16.24 -11.70
CA ILE A 138 -16.00 -16.78 -12.96
C ILE A 138 -16.67 -18.11 -13.30
N THR A 139 -16.91 -19.00 -12.34
CA THR A 139 -17.56 -20.31 -12.57
C THR A 139 -19.02 -20.20 -13.01
N LEU A 140 -19.66 -19.04 -12.86
CA LEU A 140 -20.98 -18.77 -13.42
C LEU A 140 -20.99 -18.89 -14.95
N TYR A 141 -19.84 -18.69 -15.58
CA TYR A 141 -19.69 -18.69 -17.02
C TYR A 141 -19.07 -20.02 -17.51
N PRO A 142 -19.86 -20.90 -18.16
CA PRO A 142 -19.43 -22.27 -18.47
C PRO A 142 -18.21 -22.36 -19.39
N SER A 143 -18.04 -21.42 -20.32
CA SER A 143 -16.97 -21.50 -21.33
C SER A 143 -15.57 -21.29 -20.75
N ILE A 144 -15.46 -20.75 -19.54
CA ILE A 144 -14.17 -20.59 -18.88
C ILE A 144 -13.57 -21.93 -18.46
N ILE A 145 -14.42 -22.91 -18.16
CA ILE A 145 -13.99 -24.24 -17.76
C ILE A 145 -13.22 -24.92 -18.90
N ASP A 146 -13.55 -24.61 -20.15
CA ASP A 146 -12.79 -25.09 -21.31
C ASP A 146 -11.35 -24.55 -21.32
N PHE A 147 -11.12 -23.31 -20.85
CA PHE A 147 -9.78 -22.75 -20.72
C PHE A 147 -8.99 -23.42 -19.60
N PHE A 148 -9.66 -23.72 -18.48
CA PHE A 148 -9.07 -24.49 -17.39
C PHE A 148 -8.64 -25.89 -17.86
N PHE A 149 -9.49 -26.61 -18.60
CA PHE A 149 -9.10 -27.92 -19.16
C PHE A 149 -8.02 -27.83 -20.23
N LYS A 150 -8.00 -26.78 -21.06
CA LYS A 150 -6.87 -26.53 -21.97
C LYS A 150 -5.56 -26.33 -21.22
N ALA A 151 -5.58 -25.64 -20.08
CA ALA A 151 -4.40 -25.49 -19.23
C ALA A 151 -3.95 -26.85 -18.68
N HIS A 152 -4.89 -27.71 -18.24
CA HIS A 152 -4.58 -29.08 -17.82
C HIS A 152 -3.99 -29.94 -18.95
N THR A 153 -4.55 -29.92 -20.15
CA THR A 153 -3.99 -30.67 -21.28
C THR A 153 -2.56 -30.20 -21.61
N ARG A 154 -2.29 -28.90 -21.54
CA ARG A 154 -0.93 -28.37 -21.73
C ARG A 154 0.04 -28.82 -20.65
N LEU A 155 -0.46 -29.02 -19.42
CA LEU A 155 0.32 -29.54 -18.31
C LEU A 155 0.65 -31.03 -18.54
N GLU A 156 -0.32 -31.85 -18.94
CA GLU A 156 -0.10 -33.27 -19.29
C GLU A 156 0.85 -33.45 -20.48
N GLU A 157 0.80 -32.54 -21.46
CA GLU A 157 1.72 -32.51 -22.59
C GLU A 157 3.13 -32.01 -22.23
N GLY A 158 3.38 -31.60 -20.97
CA GLY A 158 4.65 -31.07 -20.50
C GLY A 158 5.01 -29.68 -21.05
N LYS A 159 4.04 -28.92 -21.58
CA LYS A 159 4.24 -27.59 -22.18
C LYS A 159 4.22 -26.45 -21.16
N CYS A 160 3.76 -26.69 -19.94
CA CYS A 160 3.78 -25.75 -18.83
C CYS A 160 4.14 -26.48 -17.53
N LYS A 161 4.68 -25.75 -16.55
CA LYS A 161 4.96 -26.31 -15.24
C LYS A 161 3.68 -26.39 -14.41
N MET A 162 3.63 -27.29 -13.43
CA MET A 162 2.50 -27.40 -12.50
C MET A 162 2.20 -26.06 -11.82
N THR A 163 3.26 -25.35 -11.39
CA THR A 163 3.19 -24.03 -10.74
C THR A 163 2.60 -22.92 -11.61
N ASP A 164 2.57 -23.10 -12.93
CA ASP A 164 1.92 -22.15 -13.84
C ASP A 164 0.38 -22.31 -13.86
N VAL A 165 -0.14 -23.43 -13.36
CA VAL A 165 -1.57 -23.78 -13.38
C VAL A 165 -2.13 -23.77 -11.96
N ILE A 166 -1.50 -24.49 -11.04
CA ILE A 166 -1.89 -24.60 -9.63
C ILE A 166 -0.73 -24.15 -8.76
N ILE A 167 -1.02 -23.26 -7.83
CA ILE A 167 -0.07 -22.88 -6.79
C ILE A 167 -0.19 -23.85 -5.63
N GLY A 168 -1.40 -24.11 -5.13
CA GLY A 168 -1.63 -24.99 -3.98
C GLY A 168 -3.11 -25.35 -3.81
N TYR A 169 -3.50 -25.68 -2.59
CA TYR A 169 -4.87 -26.05 -2.23
C TYR A 169 -5.44 -25.14 -1.16
N GLN A 170 -6.78 -25.04 -1.13
CA GLN A 170 -7.45 -24.37 -0.03
C GLN A 170 -7.32 -25.23 1.23
N GLY A 171 -6.86 -24.62 2.33
CA GLY A 171 -6.59 -25.33 3.59
C GLY A 171 -5.13 -25.75 3.80
N ASP A 172 -4.23 -25.58 2.82
CA ASP A 172 -2.79 -25.91 2.98
C ASP A 172 -2.17 -25.22 4.22
N ALA A 173 -2.58 -23.98 4.52
CA ALA A 173 -2.11 -23.25 5.69
C ALA A 173 -2.59 -23.85 7.02
N GLU A 174 -3.82 -24.39 7.05
CA GLU A 174 -4.38 -25.05 8.23
C GLU A 174 -3.76 -26.42 8.45
N ASP A 175 -3.57 -27.18 7.36
CA ASP A 175 -2.85 -28.46 7.37
C ASP A 175 -1.40 -28.28 7.83
N PHE A 176 -0.72 -27.24 7.34
CA PHE A 176 0.63 -26.89 7.78
C PHE A 176 0.67 -26.52 9.27
N ALA A 177 -0.29 -25.70 9.73
CA ALA A 177 -0.38 -25.33 11.14
C ALA A 177 -0.65 -26.54 12.04
N ALA A 178 -1.51 -27.47 11.60
CA ALA A 178 -1.79 -28.71 12.31
C ALA A 178 -0.56 -29.63 12.38
N LYS A 179 0.14 -29.81 11.26
CA LYS A 179 1.41 -30.57 11.22
C LYS A 179 2.47 -29.96 12.13
N LYS A 180 2.63 -28.63 12.09
CA LYS A 180 3.55 -27.91 12.98
C LYS A 180 3.18 -28.07 14.45
N ALA A 181 1.89 -28.00 14.79
CA ALA A 181 1.44 -28.21 16.17
C ALA A 181 1.68 -29.64 16.67
N ALA A 182 1.46 -30.65 15.83
CA ALA A 182 1.79 -32.05 16.14
C ALA A 182 3.30 -32.25 16.32
N PHE A 183 4.12 -31.52 15.56
CA PHE A 183 5.57 -31.54 15.68
C PHE A 183 6.03 -30.93 17.00
N ASP A 184 5.54 -29.74 17.32
CA ASP A 184 5.84 -29.06 18.59
C ASP A 184 5.35 -29.87 19.81
N ALA A 185 4.34 -30.73 19.62
CA ALA A 185 3.82 -31.64 20.65
C ALA A 185 4.64 -32.95 20.78
N GLY A 186 5.60 -33.22 19.88
CA GLY A 186 6.41 -34.44 19.90
C GLY A 186 5.60 -35.71 19.58
N GLU A 187 4.51 -35.59 18.82
CA GLU A 187 3.66 -36.73 18.42
C GLU A 187 4.23 -37.54 17.24
N PHE A 188 5.40 -37.16 16.72
CA PHE A 188 6.13 -37.86 15.67
C PHE A 188 7.01 -38.96 16.29
N ASP A 189 6.64 -40.23 16.05
CA ASP A 189 7.20 -41.43 16.70
C ASP A 189 8.36 -42.07 15.90
N ASP A 190 8.69 -41.56 14.71
CA ASP A 190 9.71 -42.11 13.81
C ASP A 190 10.72 -41.06 13.31
N ASP A 191 12.00 -41.42 13.24
CA ASP A 191 13.10 -40.55 12.82
C ASP A 191 12.99 -40.10 11.33
N GLU A 192 12.25 -40.82 10.48
CA GLU A 192 12.01 -40.45 9.07
C GLU A 192 11.08 -39.23 8.91
N GLU A 193 10.16 -38.96 9.85
CA GLU A 193 9.28 -37.77 9.78
C GLU A 193 9.99 -36.48 10.25
N TYR A 194 11.14 -36.59 10.92
CA TYR A 194 11.98 -35.45 11.31
C TYR A 194 12.83 -34.92 10.14
N GLU A 195 13.25 -35.78 9.19
CA GLU A 195 13.97 -35.34 7.98
C GLU A 195 13.07 -34.53 7.02
N ASP A 196 11.77 -34.84 6.95
CA ASP A 196 10.76 -34.11 6.15
C ASP A 196 10.50 -32.68 6.68
N MET A 197 10.94 -32.36 7.90
CA MET A 197 10.83 -31.04 8.54
C MET A 197 11.99 -30.11 8.20
N GLU A 198 13.19 -30.64 7.92
CA GLU A 198 14.33 -29.85 7.39
C GLU A 198 14.13 -29.54 5.89
N GLU A 199 13.29 -30.35 5.22
CA GLU A 199 12.82 -30.21 3.83
C GLU A 199 11.47 -29.46 3.70
N MET A 200 11.05 -28.67 4.70
CA MET A 200 9.89 -27.75 4.63
C MET A 200 10.01 -26.63 3.58
N GLU A 201 10.90 -26.77 2.60
CA GLU A 201 10.85 -26.02 1.35
C GLU A 201 9.59 -26.48 0.59
N TYR A 202 8.69 -25.53 0.32
CA TYR A 202 7.45 -25.80 -0.40
C TYR A 202 7.73 -26.52 -1.74
N SER A 203 7.62 -27.84 -1.77
CA SER A 203 7.87 -28.70 -2.95
C SER A 203 6.85 -28.49 -4.08
N GLY A 204 5.86 -27.62 -3.86
CA GLY A 204 4.76 -27.38 -4.77
C GLY A 204 3.61 -28.37 -4.57
N PRO A 205 2.54 -28.24 -5.35
CA PRO A 205 1.35 -29.06 -5.20
C PRO A 205 1.64 -30.51 -5.64
N ASP A 206 1.30 -31.46 -4.77
CA ASP A 206 1.40 -32.91 -5.01
C ASP A 206 0.62 -33.33 -6.28
N GLU A 207 1.34 -33.82 -7.28
CA GLU A 207 0.82 -34.20 -8.60
C GLU A 207 -0.34 -35.23 -8.51
N GLY A 208 -0.26 -36.19 -7.58
CA GLY A 208 -1.30 -37.21 -7.42
C GLY A 208 -2.62 -36.62 -6.94
N LYS A 209 -2.56 -35.70 -5.96
CA LYS A 209 -3.73 -34.96 -5.47
C LYS A 209 -4.28 -34.02 -6.53
N VAL A 210 -3.42 -33.42 -7.34
CA VAL A 210 -3.83 -32.58 -8.46
C VAL A 210 -4.70 -33.39 -9.44
N HIS A 211 -4.23 -34.55 -9.91
CA HIS A 211 -4.96 -35.36 -10.89
C HIS A 211 -6.33 -35.83 -10.38
N THR A 212 -6.41 -36.31 -9.13
CA THR A 212 -7.69 -36.76 -8.54
C THR A 212 -8.72 -35.63 -8.42
N ARG A 213 -8.27 -34.41 -8.06
CA ARG A 213 -9.12 -33.23 -8.02
C ARG A 213 -9.55 -32.78 -9.42
N PHE A 214 -8.66 -32.83 -10.42
CA PHE A 214 -9.02 -32.57 -11.82
C PHE A 214 -10.09 -33.53 -12.35
N GLU A 215 -9.98 -34.83 -12.06
CA GLU A 215 -11.01 -35.80 -12.43
C GLU A 215 -12.37 -35.47 -11.79
N THR A 216 -12.35 -35.03 -10.53
CA THR A 216 -13.55 -34.64 -9.80
C THR A 216 -14.20 -33.41 -10.44
N ILE A 217 -13.41 -32.41 -10.82
CA ILE A 217 -13.88 -31.22 -11.55
C ILE A 217 -14.44 -31.60 -12.92
N LEU A 218 -13.82 -32.54 -13.63
CA LEU A 218 -14.29 -33.04 -14.92
C LEU A 218 -15.66 -33.74 -14.82
N LYS A 219 -15.84 -34.57 -13.79
CA LYS A 219 -17.13 -35.21 -13.47
C LYS A 219 -18.20 -34.16 -13.15
N CYS A 220 -17.88 -33.17 -12.32
CA CYS A 220 -18.80 -32.09 -11.96
C CYS A 220 -19.18 -31.23 -13.17
N SER A 221 -18.22 -30.88 -14.02
CA SER A 221 -18.46 -30.09 -15.25
C SER A 221 -19.35 -30.84 -16.23
N SER A 222 -19.08 -32.12 -16.47
CA SER A 222 -19.89 -32.98 -17.34
C SER A 222 -21.33 -33.12 -16.82
N ASN A 223 -21.51 -33.25 -15.51
CA ASN A 223 -22.82 -33.31 -14.88
C ASN A 223 -23.57 -31.97 -15.04
N TYR A 224 -22.89 -30.86 -14.78
CA TYR A 224 -23.43 -29.51 -14.96
C TYR A 224 -23.89 -29.27 -16.40
N GLN A 225 -23.07 -29.60 -17.40
CA GLN A 225 -23.43 -29.47 -18.83
C GLN A 225 -24.70 -30.26 -19.16
N LYS A 226 -24.80 -31.53 -18.76
CA LYS A 226 -25.98 -32.38 -19.00
C LYS A 226 -27.24 -31.84 -18.33
N ILE A 227 -27.13 -31.30 -17.12
CA ILE A 227 -28.27 -30.73 -16.39
C ILE A 227 -28.69 -29.40 -17.02
N ASN A 228 -27.73 -28.57 -17.43
CA ASN A 228 -27.96 -27.29 -18.08
C ASN A 228 -28.66 -27.46 -19.43
N GLU A 229 -28.27 -28.45 -20.23
CA GLU A 229 -28.94 -28.80 -21.49
C GLU A 229 -30.39 -29.26 -21.29
N LYS A 230 -30.68 -30.00 -20.21
CA LYS A 230 -32.02 -30.55 -19.95
C LYS A 230 -33.00 -29.57 -19.33
N HIS A 231 -32.54 -28.76 -18.38
CA HIS A 231 -33.40 -27.93 -17.53
C HIS A 231 -33.20 -26.42 -17.73
N GLY A 232 -32.16 -26.03 -18.47
CA GLY A 232 -31.77 -24.63 -18.65
C GLY A 232 -31.04 -24.04 -17.44
N PHE A 233 -30.52 -22.84 -17.64
CA PHE A 233 -29.59 -22.18 -16.70
C PHE A 233 -30.21 -21.79 -15.34
N ARG A 234 -31.49 -21.40 -15.32
CA ARG A 234 -32.16 -20.86 -14.12
C ARG A 234 -32.82 -21.92 -13.24
N HIS A 235 -32.77 -23.19 -13.63
CA HIS A 235 -33.44 -24.25 -12.89
C HIS A 235 -32.67 -24.59 -11.61
N LYS A 236 -33.38 -24.86 -10.50
CA LYS A 236 -32.78 -25.10 -9.18
C LYS A 236 -31.71 -26.20 -9.18
N LYS A 237 -31.94 -27.29 -9.93
CA LYS A 237 -30.94 -28.37 -10.08
C LYS A 237 -29.66 -27.93 -10.78
N THR A 238 -29.77 -27.05 -11.78
CA THR A 238 -28.64 -26.50 -12.52
C THR A 238 -27.82 -25.58 -11.62
N ILE A 239 -28.50 -24.79 -10.78
CA ILE A 239 -27.85 -23.92 -9.79
C ILE A 239 -27.05 -24.76 -8.78
N THR A 240 -27.64 -25.81 -8.21
CA THR A 240 -26.92 -26.69 -7.26
C THR A 240 -25.74 -27.41 -7.91
N ALA A 241 -25.87 -27.89 -9.15
CA ALA A 241 -24.76 -28.52 -9.87
C ALA A 241 -23.63 -27.52 -10.17
N ARG A 242 -23.98 -26.25 -10.44
CA ARG A 242 -23.02 -25.17 -10.65
C ARG A 242 -22.31 -24.76 -9.37
N GLU A 243 -23.03 -24.67 -8.26
CA GLU A 243 -22.44 -24.43 -6.93
C GLU A 243 -21.42 -25.51 -6.59
N GLN A 244 -21.76 -26.79 -6.81
CA GLN A 244 -20.83 -27.91 -6.61
C GLN A 244 -19.56 -27.77 -7.47
N LEU A 245 -19.72 -27.45 -8.76
CA LEU A 245 -18.59 -27.21 -9.66
C LEU A 245 -17.73 -26.03 -9.22
N SER A 246 -18.37 -24.96 -8.75
CA SER A 246 -17.69 -23.79 -8.21
C SER A 246 -16.88 -24.13 -6.95
N THR A 247 -17.47 -24.87 -6.01
CA THR A 247 -16.77 -25.31 -4.80
C THR A 247 -15.57 -26.19 -5.15
N SER A 248 -15.74 -27.16 -6.05
CA SER A 248 -14.63 -28.03 -6.49
C SER A 248 -13.51 -27.28 -7.20
N LEU A 249 -13.83 -26.25 -7.99
CA LEU A 249 -12.79 -25.43 -8.64
C LEU A 249 -12.10 -24.51 -7.64
N SER A 250 -12.84 -23.98 -6.66
CA SER A 250 -12.30 -23.04 -5.66
C SER A 250 -11.38 -23.73 -4.64
N ASP A 251 -11.58 -25.04 -4.43
CA ASP A 251 -10.68 -25.88 -3.63
C ASP A 251 -9.24 -25.94 -4.20
N LEU A 252 -9.07 -25.63 -5.49
CA LEU A 252 -7.76 -25.43 -6.11
C LEU A 252 -7.36 -23.95 -6.09
N ARG A 253 -6.17 -23.67 -5.55
CA ARG A 253 -5.56 -22.34 -5.65
C ARG A 253 -4.85 -22.21 -7.00
N LEU A 254 -5.55 -21.63 -7.96
CA LEU A 254 -5.04 -21.41 -9.32
C LEU A 254 -3.96 -20.33 -9.36
N ALA A 255 -3.04 -20.44 -10.33
CA ALA A 255 -2.06 -19.39 -10.57
C ALA A 255 -2.71 -18.08 -11.02
N PRO A 256 -2.30 -16.90 -10.49
CA PRO A 256 -2.88 -15.60 -10.84
C PRO A 256 -2.87 -15.31 -12.34
N LYS A 257 -1.86 -15.79 -13.07
CA LYS A 257 -1.78 -15.68 -14.52
C LYS A 257 -2.97 -16.38 -15.21
N LEU A 258 -3.26 -17.62 -14.80
CA LEU A 258 -4.39 -18.38 -15.33
C LEU A 258 -5.72 -17.69 -14.99
N VAL A 259 -5.90 -17.27 -13.74
CA VAL A 259 -7.10 -16.53 -13.30
C VAL A 259 -7.28 -15.25 -14.11
N SER A 260 -6.20 -14.49 -14.35
CA SER A 260 -6.25 -13.27 -15.16
C SER A 260 -6.69 -13.55 -16.59
N THR A 261 -6.13 -14.58 -17.25
CA THR A 261 -6.58 -14.96 -18.60
C THR A 261 -8.05 -15.39 -18.64
N MET A 262 -8.54 -16.05 -17.59
CA MET A 262 -9.95 -16.42 -17.47
C MET A 262 -10.84 -15.17 -17.26
N MET A 263 -10.38 -14.20 -16.48
CA MET A 263 -11.07 -12.91 -16.28
C MET A 263 -11.15 -12.08 -17.56
N GLU A 264 -10.05 -11.99 -18.33
CA GLU A 264 -10.03 -11.26 -19.61
C GLU A 264 -11.10 -11.78 -20.57
N VAL A 265 -11.25 -13.11 -20.67
CA VAL A 265 -12.29 -13.75 -21.49
C VAL A 265 -13.71 -13.38 -21.05
N VAL A 266 -13.93 -13.15 -19.75
CA VAL A 266 -15.23 -12.66 -19.24
C VAL A 266 -15.42 -11.21 -19.59
N CYS A 267 -14.41 -10.37 -19.33
CA CYS A 267 -14.48 -8.93 -19.54
C CYS A 267 -14.70 -8.58 -21.01
N ASP A 268 -14.03 -9.28 -21.94
CA ASP A 268 -14.18 -9.06 -23.39
C ASP A 268 -15.56 -9.45 -23.93
N ARG A 269 -16.35 -10.21 -23.17
CA ARG A 269 -17.71 -10.63 -23.56
C ARG A 269 -18.82 -9.77 -22.96
N VAL A 270 -18.51 -8.94 -21.97
CA VAL A 270 -19.46 -7.99 -21.33
C VAL A 270 -19.42 -6.66 -22.06
#